data_AF-A0A7S2LLD8-F1
#
_entry.id   AF-A0A7S2LLD8-F1
#
_cell.length_a   1.000
_cell.length_b   1.000
_cell.length_c   1.000
_cell.angle_alpha   90.00
_cell.angle_beta   90.00
_cell.angle_gamma   90.00
#
_symmetry.space_group_name_H-M   'P 1'
#
loop_
_entity.id
_entity.type
_entity.pdbx_description
1 polymer ?
#
loop_
_entity_poly.entity_id
_entity_poly.type
_entity_poly.pdbx_seq_one_letter_code
_entity_poly.pdbx_strand_id
1 'polypeptide(L)'
;LAPPAAREAKVGVCCMLRGVPPRSLESWLLYHLHIGFRRVDLFFDDPADEALAAARRIAAAASAARAVHVHECSEEWWRHAQRRSRFYRHRSCRWAASVVDPQEQIQDVQARQQLCVDLAIQDAFADG
;
A
#
# COMPACT_ATOMS: atom_id res chain seq x y z
N LEU A 1 -19.34 31.32 -16.37
CA LEU A 1 -18.73 30.51 -15.28
C LEU A 1 -17.44 29.93 -15.82
N ALA A 2 -16.28 30.37 -15.33
CA ALA A 2 -15.01 29.73 -15.70
C ALA A 2 -15.04 28.27 -15.19
N PRO A 3 -14.46 27.30 -15.94
CA PRO A 3 -14.32 25.96 -15.41
C PRO A 3 -13.54 26.00 -14.09
N PRO A 4 -13.91 25.20 -13.09
CA PRO A 4 -13.12 25.11 -11.86
C PRO A 4 -11.68 24.80 -12.26
N ALA A 5 -10.71 25.52 -11.67
CA ALA A 5 -9.30 25.28 -11.89
C ALA A 5 -9.05 23.77 -11.74
N ALA A 6 -8.45 23.15 -12.75
CA ALA A 6 -8.18 21.72 -12.72
C ALA A 6 -7.40 21.41 -11.44
N ARG A 7 -8.04 20.72 -10.49
CA ARG A 7 -7.33 20.24 -9.30
C ARG A 7 -6.23 19.32 -9.82
N GLU A 8 -4.97 19.61 -9.50
CA GLU A 8 -3.87 18.69 -9.79
C GLU A 8 -4.25 17.32 -9.24
N ALA A 9 -4.35 16.32 -10.12
CA ALA A 9 -4.59 14.95 -9.71
C ALA A 9 -3.39 14.48 -8.88
N LYS A 10 -3.61 14.16 -7.61
CA LYS A 10 -2.59 13.54 -6.76
C LYS A 10 -2.47 12.07 -7.18
N VAL A 11 -1.32 11.67 -7.72
CA VAL A 11 -1.04 10.28 -8.11
C VAL A 11 -0.22 9.61 -7.01
N GLY A 12 -0.63 8.41 -6.63
CA GLY A 12 0.07 7.53 -5.71
C GLY A 12 0.30 6.15 -6.31
N VAL A 13 1.26 5.41 -5.77
CA VAL A 13 1.52 4.02 -6.12
C VAL A 13 1.49 3.17 -4.87
N CYS A 14 0.96 1.95 -4.98
CA CYS A 14 0.89 0.97 -3.92
C CYS A 14 1.49 -0.34 -4.42
N CYS A 15 2.34 -0.98 -3.63
CA CYS A 15 2.94 -2.26 -3.97
C CYS A 15 3.02 -3.19 -2.75
N MET A 16 2.68 -4.46 -2.94
CA MET A 16 2.93 -5.52 -1.97
C MET A 16 4.23 -6.23 -2.35
N LEU A 17 5.13 -6.39 -1.38
CA LEU A 17 6.51 -6.84 -1.56
C LEU A 17 6.77 -8.12 -0.78
N ARG A 18 7.53 -9.03 -1.40
CA ARG A 18 8.11 -10.22 -0.76
C ARG A 18 9.33 -10.72 -1.53
N GLY A 19 10.45 -10.93 -0.86
CA GLY A 19 11.69 -11.46 -1.42
C GLY A 19 12.34 -10.55 -2.47
N VAL A 20 12.16 -9.23 -2.35
CA VAL A 20 12.69 -8.27 -3.32
C VAL A 20 14.13 -7.89 -2.96
N PRO A 21 15.10 -7.93 -3.89
CA PRO A 21 16.44 -7.45 -3.61
C PRO A 21 16.44 -5.97 -3.18
N PRO A 22 17.11 -5.58 -2.08
CA PRO A 22 17.07 -4.21 -1.55
C PRO A 22 17.44 -3.13 -2.57
N ARG A 23 18.42 -3.41 -3.44
CA ARG A 23 18.85 -2.49 -4.50
C ARG A 23 17.77 -2.25 -5.55
N SER A 24 16.99 -3.28 -5.88
CA SER A 24 15.87 -3.17 -6.82
C SER A 24 14.77 -2.29 -6.25
N LEU A 25 14.45 -2.46 -4.97
CA LEU A 25 13.46 -1.61 -4.29
C LEU A 25 13.92 -0.15 -4.18
N GLU A 26 15.19 0.09 -3.85
CA GLU A 26 15.77 1.43 -3.80
C GLU A 26 15.68 2.13 -5.16
N SER A 27 16.09 1.46 -6.23
CA SER A 27 15.96 1.99 -7.59
C SER A 27 14.51 2.32 -7.96
N TRP A 28 13.59 1.42 -7.63
CA TRP A 28 12.16 1.59 -7.88
C TRP A 28 11.58 2.79 -7.12
N LEU A 29 11.94 2.95 -5.84
CA LEU A 29 11.51 4.08 -5.01
C LEU A 29 12.04 5.42 -5.55
N LEU A 30 13.34 5.49 -5.82
CA LEU A 30 13.99 6.69 -6.33
C LEU A 30 13.38 7.13 -7.67
N TYR A 31 13.07 6.16 -8.56
CA TYR A 31 12.38 6.44 -9.81
C TYR A 31 11.00 7.08 -9.60
N HIS A 32 10.14 6.50 -8.77
CA HIS A 32 8.79 7.02 -8.54
C HIS A 32 8.80 8.41 -7.89
N LEU A 33 9.73 8.64 -6.94
CA LEU A 33 9.94 9.95 -6.35
C LEU A 33 10.44 10.97 -7.39
N HIS A 34 11.38 10.57 -8.26
CA HIS A 34 11.93 11.43 -9.30
C HIS A 34 10.86 11.91 -10.30
N ILE A 35 9.94 11.04 -10.71
CA ILE A 35 8.86 11.40 -11.64
C ILE A 35 7.67 12.08 -10.95
N GLY A 36 7.75 12.33 -9.63
CA GLY A 36 6.81 13.18 -8.90
C GLY A 36 5.65 12.48 -8.20
N PHE A 37 5.74 11.17 -7.95
CA PHE A 37 4.75 10.50 -7.08
C PHE A 37 4.80 11.10 -5.67
N ARG A 38 3.65 11.57 -5.19
CA ARG A 38 3.52 12.19 -3.87
C ARG A 38 3.16 11.20 -2.77
N ARG A 39 2.81 9.97 -3.14
CA ARG A 39 2.49 8.88 -2.22
C ARG A 39 2.96 7.54 -2.79
N VAL A 40 3.64 6.76 -1.97
CA VAL A 40 4.19 5.45 -2.26
C VAL A 40 3.93 4.56 -1.05
N ASP A 41 2.93 3.70 -1.12
CA ASP A 41 2.61 2.73 -0.07
C ASP A 41 3.29 1.39 -0.37
N LEU A 42 4.13 0.94 0.57
CA LEU A 42 4.82 -0.34 0.51
C LEU A 42 4.26 -1.27 1.58
N PHE A 43 3.75 -2.43 1.16
CA PHE A 43 3.21 -3.46 2.05
C PHE A 43 4.13 -4.67 2.03
N PHE A 44 4.86 -4.89 3.12
CA PHE A 44 5.77 -6.02 3.27
C PHE A 44 5.01 -7.23 3.81
N ASP A 45 4.75 -8.21 2.92
CA ASP A 45 4.03 -9.44 3.26
C ASP A 45 4.82 -10.34 4.22
N ASP A 46 6.15 -10.19 4.21
CA ASP A 46 7.08 -10.80 5.16
C ASP A 46 7.76 -9.70 5.99
N PRO A 47 7.47 -9.57 7.30
CA PRO A 47 8.14 -8.60 8.17
C PRO A 47 9.65 -8.81 8.34
N ALA A 48 10.18 -9.98 7.97
CA ALA A 48 11.60 -10.29 7.99
C ALA A 48 12.31 -10.01 6.64
N ASP A 49 11.60 -9.44 5.66
CA ASP A 49 12.15 -9.15 4.33
C ASP A 49 13.35 -8.18 4.40
N GLU A 50 14.47 -8.55 3.78
CA GLU A 50 15.70 -7.75 3.78
C GLU A 50 15.51 -6.36 3.15
N ALA A 51 14.56 -6.19 2.23
CA ALA A 51 14.28 -4.93 1.57
C ALA A 51 13.58 -3.93 2.51
N LEU A 52 13.00 -4.39 3.63
CA LEU A 52 12.33 -3.53 4.61
C LEU A 52 13.28 -2.47 5.18
N ALA A 53 14.54 -2.84 5.43
CA ALA A 53 15.55 -1.90 5.93
C ALA A 53 15.86 -0.79 4.92
N ALA A 54 15.92 -1.13 3.63
CA ALA A 54 16.12 -0.14 2.56
C ALA A 54 14.92 0.80 2.42
N ALA A 55 13.70 0.26 2.47
CA ALA A 55 12.48 1.06 2.45
C ALA A 55 12.42 2.06 3.62
N ARG A 56 12.66 1.60 4.85
CA ARG A 56 12.69 2.47 6.04
C ARG A 56 13.75 3.55 5.96
N ARG A 57 14.95 3.23 5.46
CA ARG A 57 16.02 4.22 5.24
C ARG A 57 15.59 5.33 4.30
N ILE A 58 14.93 4.98 3.19
CA ILE A 58 14.43 5.97 2.21
C ILE A 58 13.26 6.76 2.80
N ALA A 59 12.32 6.09 3.48
CA ALA A 59 11.20 6.73 4.14
C ALA A 59 11.64 7.70 5.26
N ALA A 60 12.79 7.47 5.91
CA ALA A 60 13.33 8.38 6.91
C ALA A 60 14.01 9.62 6.31
N ALA A 61 14.35 9.63 5.02
CA ALA A 61 14.99 10.78 4.38
C ALA A 61 14.02 11.96 4.29
N ALA A 62 14.44 13.16 4.70
CA ALA A 62 13.57 14.34 4.79
C ALA A 62 12.86 14.70 3.46
N SER A 63 13.46 14.38 2.32
CA SER A 63 12.89 14.58 0.98
C SER A 63 11.79 13.57 0.62
N ALA A 64 11.69 12.45 1.32
CA ALA A 64 10.78 11.33 1.01
C ALA A 64 9.84 10.96 2.18
N ALA A 65 10.07 11.52 3.38
CA ALA A 65 9.35 11.15 4.60
C ALA A 65 7.84 11.41 4.57
N ARG A 66 7.37 12.28 3.68
CA ARG A 66 5.93 12.52 3.48
C ARG A 66 5.32 11.71 2.33
N ALA A 67 6.16 11.07 1.52
CA ALA A 67 5.73 10.37 0.32
C ALA A 67 5.79 8.85 0.48
N VAL A 68 6.76 8.30 1.22
CA VAL A 68 6.94 6.84 1.35
C VAL A 68 6.34 6.35 2.66
N HIS A 69 5.34 5.48 2.56
CA HIS A 69 4.68 4.84 3.69
C HIS A 69 5.02 3.35 3.70
N VAL A 70 5.57 2.87 4.80
CA VAL A 70 6.00 1.48 4.94
C VAL A 70 5.07 0.78 5.92
N HIS A 71 4.46 -0.31 5.47
CA HIS A 71 3.55 -1.15 6.24
C HIS A 71 4.15 -2.54 6.36
N GLU A 72 4.38 -3.00 7.58
CA GLU A 72 4.74 -4.39 7.87
C GLU A 72 3.46 -5.18 8.07
N CYS A 73 3.18 -6.11 7.17
CA CYS A 73 1.96 -6.92 7.19
C CYS A 73 2.09 -8.06 8.22
N SER A 74 2.41 -7.71 9.46
CA SER A 74 2.40 -8.61 10.61
C SER A 74 0.99 -9.14 10.89
N GLU A 75 0.88 -10.14 11.76
CA GLU A 75 -0.43 -10.65 12.16
C GLU A 75 -1.32 -9.55 12.78
N GLU A 76 -0.73 -8.66 13.58
CA GLU A 76 -1.44 -7.52 14.15
C GLU A 76 -1.93 -6.56 13.06
N TRP A 77 -1.09 -6.28 12.07
CA TRP A 77 -1.47 -5.46 10.93
C TRP A 77 -2.62 -6.09 10.14
N TRP A 78 -2.61 -7.41 9.91
CA TRP A 78 -3.73 -8.09 9.25
C TRP A 78 -5.02 -8.02 10.05
N ARG A 79 -4.97 -8.17 11.39
CA ARG A 79 -6.16 -7.96 12.23
C ARG A 79 -6.68 -6.52 12.13
N HIS A 80 -5.78 -5.54 12.01
CA HIS A 80 -6.17 -4.15 11.77
C HIS A 80 -6.81 -3.95 10.39
N ALA A 81 -6.20 -4.53 9.34
CA ALA A 81 -6.71 -4.51 7.98
C ALA A 81 -8.14 -5.09 7.91
N GLN A 82 -8.39 -6.21 8.60
CA GLN A 82 -9.71 -6.82 8.69
C GLN A 82 -10.77 -5.87 9.26
N ARG A 83 -10.44 -5.14 10.32
CA ARG A 83 -11.38 -4.19 10.96
C ARG A 83 -11.70 -2.99 10.08
N ARG A 84 -10.76 -2.55 9.25
CA ARG A 84 -10.89 -1.35 8.41
C ARG A 84 -11.45 -1.63 7.02
N SER A 85 -11.09 -2.77 6.43
CA SER A 85 -11.34 -3.00 5.01
C SER A 85 -12.83 -3.08 4.68
N ARG A 86 -13.18 -2.46 3.54
CA ARG A 86 -14.54 -2.53 3.02
C ARG A 86 -14.93 -3.94 2.61
N PHE A 87 -13.97 -4.78 2.22
CA PHE A 87 -14.23 -6.17 1.82
C PHE A 87 -14.78 -6.99 3.00
N TYR A 88 -14.17 -6.85 4.18
CA TYR A 88 -14.67 -7.52 5.39
C TYR A 88 -16.03 -6.98 5.84
N ARG A 89 -16.25 -5.66 5.77
CA ARG A 89 -17.54 -5.04 6.09
C ARG A 89 -18.68 -5.53 5.20
N HIS A 90 -18.40 -5.73 3.91
CA HIS A 90 -19.40 -6.10 2.91
C HIS A 90 -19.31 -7.58 2.51
N ARG A 91 -18.81 -8.46 3.38
CA ARG A 91 -18.58 -9.89 3.08
C ARG A 91 -19.79 -10.62 2.49
N SER A 92 -21.01 -10.20 2.79
CA SER A 92 -22.24 -10.75 2.21
C SER A 92 -22.40 -10.46 0.71
N CYS A 93 -21.67 -9.49 0.16
CA CYS A 93 -21.64 -9.18 -1.26
C CYS A 93 -20.61 -10.06 -2.00
N ARG A 94 -20.99 -10.60 -3.16
CA ARG A 94 -20.13 -11.49 -3.97
C ARG A 94 -18.75 -10.90 -4.29
N TRP A 95 -18.69 -9.61 -4.63
CA TRP A 95 -17.44 -8.91 -4.97
C TRP A 95 -16.48 -8.80 -3.77
N ALA A 96 -17.00 -8.83 -2.55
CA ALA A 96 -16.21 -8.76 -1.34
C ALA A 96 -15.79 -10.16 -0.88
N ALA A 97 -16.71 -11.12 -0.93
CA ALA A 97 -16.42 -12.53 -0.68
C ALA A 97 -15.30 -13.06 -1.58
N SER A 98 -15.24 -12.66 -2.85
CA SER A 98 -14.16 -13.05 -3.78
C SER A 98 -12.76 -12.54 -3.38
N VAL A 99 -12.67 -11.65 -2.40
CA VAL A 99 -11.40 -11.18 -1.82
C VAL A 99 -11.18 -11.79 -0.44
N VAL A 100 -12.20 -11.78 0.42
CA VAL A 100 -12.08 -12.26 1.80
C VAL A 100 -11.86 -13.78 1.85
N ASP A 101 -12.61 -14.56 1.07
CA ASP A 101 -12.56 -16.01 1.18
C ASP A 101 -11.20 -16.58 0.76
N PRO A 102 -10.58 -16.18 -0.38
CA PRO A 102 -9.24 -16.65 -0.73
C PRO A 102 -8.15 -16.20 0.24
N GLN A 103 -8.26 -14.99 0.81
CA GLN A 103 -7.32 -14.53 1.84
C GLN A 103 -7.39 -15.41 3.11
N GLU A 104 -8.58 -15.76 3.57
CA GLU A 104 -8.73 -16.54 4.80
C GLU A 104 -8.42 -18.03 4.61
N GLN A 105 -8.77 -18.59 3.46
CA GLN A 105 -8.64 -20.03 3.22
C GLN A 105 -7.22 -20.43 2.84
N ILE A 106 -6.57 -19.63 1.99
CA ILE A 106 -5.29 -20.00 1.38
C ILE A 106 -4.25 -18.87 1.39
N GLN A 107 -4.57 -17.73 2.01
CA GLN A 107 -3.71 -16.54 2.01
C GLN A 107 -3.32 -16.11 0.59
N ASP A 108 -4.29 -16.12 -0.33
CA ASP A 108 -4.06 -15.82 -1.74
C ASP A 108 -3.39 -14.45 -1.92
N VAL A 109 -2.33 -14.44 -2.74
CA VAL A 109 -1.50 -13.24 -2.96
C VAL A 109 -2.30 -12.11 -3.60
N GLN A 110 -3.19 -12.43 -4.55
CA GLN A 110 -3.99 -11.41 -5.24
C GLN A 110 -5.05 -10.81 -4.32
N ALA A 111 -5.69 -11.63 -3.49
CA ALA A 111 -6.60 -11.19 -2.46
C ALA A 111 -5.92 -10.25 -1.45
N ARG A 112 -4.71 -10.60 -0.98
CA ARG A 112 -3.89 -9.75 -0.09
C ARG A 112 -3.55 -8.42 -0.73
N GLN A 113 -3.13 -8.44 -2.00
CA GLN A 113 -2.85 -7.21 -2.75
C GLN A 113 -4.07 -6.31 -2.82
N GLN A 114 -5.28 -6.85 -3.05
CA GLN A 114 -6.50 -6.04 -3.07
C GLN A 114 -6.81 -5.42 -1.70
N LEU A 115 -6.57 -6.14 -0.59
CA LEU A 115 -6.70 -5.59 0.76
C LEU A 115 -5.74 -4.44 1.02
N CYS A 116 -4.47 -4.58 0.63
CA CYS A 116 -3.46 -3.53 0.74
C CYS A 116 -3.84 -2.29 -0.09
N VAL A 117 -4.29 -2.49 -1.33
CA VAL A 117 -4.75 -1.39 -2.21
C VAL A 117 -5.97 -0.68 -1.64
N ASP A 118 -6.95 -1.40 -1.09
CA ASP A 118 -8.11 -0.79 -0.43
C ASP A 118 -7.70 0.12 0.73
N LEU A 119 -6.78 -0.32 1.58
CA LEU A 119 -6.27 0.49 2.69
C LEU A 119 -5.46 1.69 2.21
N ALA A 120 -4.58 1.51 1.23
CA ALA A 120 -3.82 2.61 0.64
C ALA A 120 -4.74 3.71 0.08
N ILE A 121 -5.84 3.31 -0.60
CA ILE A 121 -6.85 4.25 -1.10
C ILE A 121 -7.55 4.98 0.06
N GLN A 122 -7.92 4.27 1.12
CA GLN A 122 -8.57 4.88 2.28
C GLN A 122 -7.64 5.87 3.00
N ASP A 123 -6.38 5.51 3.18
CA ASP A 123 -5.38 6.37 3.82
C ASP A 123 -5.11 7.61 2.95
N ALA A 124 -4.96 7.44 1.63
CA ALA A 124 -4.79 8.54 0.69
C ALA A 124 -5.98 9.53 0.70
N PHE A 125 -7.20 9.03 0.88
CA PHE A 125 -8.40 9.87 0.98
C PHE A 125 -8.49 10.61 2.33
N ALA A 126 -7.99 10.01 3.42
CA ALA A 126 -7.98 10.66 4.73
C ALA A 126 -6.94 11.79 4.83
N ASP A 127 -5.84 11.69 4.09
CA ASP A 127 -4.70 12.63 4.14
C ASP A 127 -4.91 13.95 3.37
N GLY A 128 -5.99 14.13 2.60
CA GLY A 128 -6.24 15.41 1.91
C GLY A 128 -7.33 15.40 0.85
#